data_AF-A0A328RY23-F1
#
_entry.id   AF-A0A328RY23-F1
#
_cell.length_a   1.000
_cell.length_b   1.000
_cell.length_c   1.000
_cell.angle_alpha   90.00
_cell.angle_beta   90.00
_cell.angle_gamma   90.00
#
_symmetry.space_group_name_H-M   'P 1'
#
loop_
_entity.id
_entity.type
_entity.pdbx_description
1 polymer ?
#
loop_
_entity_poly.entity_id
_entity_poly.type
_entity_poly.pdbx_seq_one_letter_code
_entity_poly.pdbx_strand_id
1 'polypeptide(L)'
;METFNNANLRQFQTLQHIIDNSDEEHITCIINILIQSDKIDTPYYLDTKIKITHCAETINKGIVHAMDVLENHRMYNITEEKYNQIKTLVDKLFEGNNNLRTKTEITPQKDEIQIITMNKKKLQKTLNEYENLFQVIDDLS
;
A
#
# COMPACT_ATOMS: atom_id res chain seq x y z
N MET A 1 16.60 -12.70 14.14
CA MET A 1 15.59 -11.75 13.63
C MET A 1 16.27 -10.54 12.97
N GLU A 2 17.21 -10.76 12.03
CA GLU A 2 17.96 -9.66 11.39
C GLU A 2 18.15 -9.85 9.87
N THR A 3 17.56 -10.89 9.27
CA THR A 3 17.70 -11.18 7.84
C THR A 3 16.73 -10.42 6.94
N PHE A 4 15.73 -9.73 7.51
CA PHE A 4 14.72 -8.98 6.75
C PHE A 4 14.97 -7.47 6.69
N ASN A 5 15.89 -6.92 7.49
CA ASN A 5 16.11 -5.47 7.58
C ASN A 5 16.87 -4.86 6.38
N ASN A 6 17.56 -5.68 5.58
CA ASN A 6 18.26 -5.24 4.36
C ASN A 6 17.80 -5.99 3.10
N ALA A 7 16.69 -6.73 3.17
CA ALA A 7 16.14 -7.35 1.97
C ALA A 7 15.43 -6.27 1.14
N ASN A 8 15.80 -6.17 -0.14
CA ASN A 8 15.11 -5.35 -1.12
C ASN A 8 13.75 -5.96 -1.47
N LEU A 9 12.88 -6.01 -0.47
CA LEU A 9 11.61 -6.68 -0.50
C LEU A 9 10.63 -5.82 -1.30
N ARG A 10 10.30 -6.26 -2.52
CA ARG A 10 9.20 -5.73 -3.31
C ARG A 10 7.90 -5.90 -2.51
N GLN A 11 7.45 -4.80 -1.90
CA GLN A 11 6.42 -4.78 -0.87
C GLN A 11 5.07 -5.26 -1.42
N PHE A 12 4.70 -4.79 -2.60
CA PHE A 12 3.41 -5.11 -3.20
C PHE A 12 3.39 -6.51 -3.81
N GLN A 13 4.50 -6.97 -4.41
CA GLN A 13 4.67 -8.36 -4.80
C GLN A 13 4.61 -9.31 -3.60
N THR A 14 5.19 -8.91 -2.46
CA THR A 14 5.09 -9.69 -1.22
C THR A 14 3.65 -9.74 -0.72
N LEU A 15 2.94 -8.61 -0.72
CA LEU A 15 1.53 -8.55 -0.35
C LEU A 15 0.70 -9.47 -1.26
N GLN A 16 0.89 -9.41 -2.58
CA GLN A 16 0.23 -10.30 -3.54
C GLN A 16 0.49 -11.78 -3.21
N HIS A 17 1.74 -12.15 -2.93
CA HIS A 17 2.10 -13.52 -2.56
C HIS A 17 1.40 -13.99 -1.28
N ILE A 18 1.34 -13.15 -0.23
CA ILE A 18 0.62 -13.48 1.02
C ILE A 18 -0.86 -13.74 0.73
N ILE A 19 -1.47 -12.89 -0.09
CA ILE A 19 -2.89 -13.00 -0.43
C ILE A 19 -3.20 -14.26 -1.22
N ASP A 20 -2.37 -14.58 -2.22
CA ASP A 20 -2.59 -15.75 -3.06
C ASP A 20 -2.42 -17.06 -2.28
N ASN A 21 -1.61 -17.06 -1.22
CA ASN A 21 -1.35 -18.23 -0.37
C ASN A 21 -2.13 -18.25 0.95
N SER A 22 -3.06 -17.32 1.17
CA SER A 22 -3.93 -17.30 2.36
C SER A 22 -5.29 -17.93 2.08
N ASP A 23 -5.75 -18.82 2.95
CA ASP A 23 -7.11 -19.39 2.89
C ASP A 23 -8.19 -18.50 3.53
N GLU A 24 -7.79 -17.44 4.24
CA GLU A 24 -8.70 -16.52 4.92
C GLU A 24 -9.42 -15.57 3.93
N GLU A 25 -10.75 -15.60 3.93
CA GLU A 25 -11.58 -14.67 3.13
C GLU A 25 -11.73 -13.29 3.80
N HIS A 26 -11.70 -13.27 5.14
CA HIS A 26 -11.85 -12.07 5.96
C HIS A 26 -10.50 -11.51 6.38
N ILE A 27 -10.03 -10.53 5.60
CA ILE A 27 -8.81 -9.79 5.86
C ILE A 27 -9.13 -8.30 5.93
N THR A 28 -8.39 -7.53 6.72
CA THR A 28 -8.37 -6.08 6.61
C THR A 28 -7.01 -5.65 6.12
N CYS A 29 -6.95 -4.97 4.97
CA CYS A 29 -5.72 -4.41 4.45
C CYS A 29 -5.85 -2.91 4.24
N ILE A 30 -4.85 -2.17 4.73
CA ILE A 30 -4.70 -0.74 4.60
C ILE A 30 -3.39 -0.47 3.87
N ILE A 31 -3.48 0.21 2.74
CA ILE A 31 -2.33 0.68 1.96
C ILE A 31 -2.37 2.21 2.00
N ASN A 32 -1.30 2.83 2.50
CA ASN A 32 -1.09 4.26 2.44
C ASN A 32 0.08 4.57 1.52
N ILE A 33 -0.10 5.55 0.64
CA ILE A 33 0.91 6.08 -0.26
C ILE A 33 0.91 7.58 -0.09
N LEU A 34 2.06 8.15 0.24
CA LEU A 34 2.26 9.58 0.34
C LEU A 34 3.37 9.97 -0.62
N ILE A 35 3.09 10.89 -1.54
CA ILE A 35 4.07 11.47 -2.46
C ILE A 35 4.09 12.99 -2.24
N GLN A 36 5.28 13.57 -2.08
CA GLN A 36 5.43 14.98 -1.71
C GLN A 36 6.66 15.62 -2.37
N SER A 37 6.52 16.90 -2.70
CA SER A 37 7.59 17.76 -3.19
C SER A 37 7.64 19.09 -2.42
N ASP A 38 8.22 19.10 -1.21
CA ASP A 38 8.47 20.38 -0.51
C ASP A 38 9.62 20.37 0.52
N LYS A 39 10.34 19.25 0.73
CA LYS A 39 11.38 19.22 1.76
C LYS A 39 12.67 19.84 1.24
N ILE A 40 13.16 20.85 1.96
CA ILE A 40 14.39 21.60 1.64
C ILE A 40 15.59 20.67 1.41
N ASP A 41 15.72 19.59 2.19
CA ASP A 41 16.84 18.65 2.09
C ASP A 41 16.56 17.45 1.14
N THR A 42 15.29 17.17 0.82
CA THR A 42 14.84 16.04 0.00
C THR A 42 13.68 16.47 -0.89
N PRO A 43 13.96 17.12 -2.04
CA PRO A 43 12.95 17.84 -2.81
C PRO A 43 11.81 16.96 -3.33
N TYR A 44 12.02 15.64 -3.41
CA TYR A 44 10.99 14.67 -3.77
C TYR A 44 11.08 13.44 -2.88
N TYR A 45 9.93 13.05 -2.32
CA TYR A 45 9.85 12.01 -1.31
C TYR A 45 8.60 11.14 -1.51
N LEU A 46 8.75 9.84 -1.27
CA LEU A 46 7.67 8.86 -1.28
C LEU A 46 7.67 8.06 0.04
N ASP A 47 6.51 7.85 0.64
CA ASP A 47 6.29 7.00 1.80
C ASP A 47 5.19 5.99 1.49
N THR A 48 5.46 4.71 1.75
CA THR A 48 4.47 3.64 1.62
C THR A 48 4.32 2.87 2.92
N LYS A 49 3.08 2.66 3.35
CA LYS A 49 2.73 1.85 4.52
C LYS A 49 1.67 0.84 4.15
N ILE A 50 1.97 -0.43 4.36
CA ILE A 50 1.06 -1.55 4.14
C ILE A 50 0.82 -2.22 5.49
N LYS A 51 -0.44 -2.40 5.85
CA LYS A 51 -0.86 -3.20 6.99
C LYS A 51 -1.91 -4.20 6.55
N ILE A 52 -1.74 -5.47 6.91
CA ILE A 52 -2.74 -6.52 6.71
C ILE A 52 -2.96 -7.29 8.01
N THR A 53 -4.22 -7.45 8.35
CA THR A 53 -4.69 -8.23 9.49
C THR A 53 -5.66 -9.31 9.03
N HIS A 54 -5.59 -10.45 9.69
CA HIS A 54 -6.54 -11.55 9.51
C HIS A 54 -7.43 -11.65 10.74
N CYS A 55 -8.72 -11.88 10.55
CA CYS A 55 -9.64 -12.16 11.65
C CYS A 55 -9.78 -13.68 11.79
N ALA A 56 -9.12 -14.28 12.77
CA ALA A 56 -9.34 -15.69 13.10
C ALA A 56 -10.61 -15.83 13.95
N GLU A 57 -11.67 -16.41 13.37
CA GLU A 57 -12.88 -16.80 14.11
C GLU A 57 -12.71 -18.20 14.70
N THR A 58 -12.36 -18.29 15.99
CA THR A 58 -12.57 -19.55 16.73
C THR A 58 -14.05 -19.69 17.11
N ILE A 59 -14.84 -20.28 16.20
CA ILE A 59 -16.31 -20.45 16.29
C ILE A 59 -16.78 -21.13 17.59
N ASN A 60 -15.92 -21.84 18.33
CA ASN A 60 -16.30 -22.53 19.57
C ASN A 60 -16.15 -21.73 20.88
N LYS A 61 -15.60 -20.49 20.88
CA LYS A 61 -15.37 -19.73 22.13
C LYS A 61 -15.68 -18.23 22.10
N GLY A 62 -16.21 -17.69 21.00
CA GLY A 62 -16.64 -16.29 20.93
C GLY A 62 -15.49 -15.27 21.00
N ILE A 63 -14.26 -15.67 20.67
CA ILE A 63 -13.10 -14.77 20.61
C ILE A 63 -12.71 -14.57 19.15
N VAL A 64 -12.85 -13.33 18.68
CA VAL A 64 -12.29 -12.87 17.40
C VAL A 64 -10.87 -12.41 17.70
N HIS A 65 -9.87 -13.13 17.20
CA HIS A 65 -8.48 -12.68 17.27
C HIS A 65 -8.10 -12.04 15.94
N ALA A 66 -7.75 -10.75 15.95
CA ALA A 66 -7.12 -10.10 14.81
C ALA A 66 -5.61 -10.30 14.92
N MET A 67 -5.00 -10.94 13.93
CA MET A 67 -3.55 -11.14 13.86
C MET A 67 -2.95 -10.25 12.77
N ASP A 68 -1.95 -9.44 13.12
CA ASP A 68 -1.13 -8.71 12.15
C ASP A 68 -0.30 -9.72 11.34
N VAL A 69 -0.54 -9.80 10.03
CA VAL A 69 0.16 -10.73 9.13
C VAL A 69 1.32 -10.07 8.42
N LEU A 70 1.19 -8.79 8.07
CA LEU A 70 2.28 -7.98 7.54
C LEU A 70 2.04 -6.52 7.92
N GLU A 71 3.09 -5.90 8.43
CA GLU A 71 3.21 -4.46 8.58
C GLU A 71 4.53 -4.04 7.93
N ASN A 72 4.46 -3.22 6.88
CA ASN A 72 5.61 -2.82 6.10
C ASN A 72 5.57 -1.31 5.85
N HIS A 73 6.65 -0.62 6.18
CA HIS A 73 6.81 0.81 5.99
C HIS A 73 8.12 1.07 5.26
N ARG A 74 8.06 1.81 4.14
CA ARG A 74 9.24 2.30 3.43
C ARG A 74 9.15 3.77 3.12
N MET A 75 10.31 4.39 3.10
CA MET A 75 10.53 5.80 2.83
C MET A 75 11.60 5.89 1.75
N TYR A 76 11.33 6.64 0.69
CA TYR A 76 12.20 6.75 -0.48
C TYR A 76 12.52 8.21 -0.76
N ASN A 77 13.81 8.48 -0.96
CA ASN A 77 14.27 9.71 -1.60
C ASN A 77 14.32 9.43 -3.10
N ILE A 78 13.46 10.08 -3.87
CA ILE A 78 13.30 9.79 -5.30
C ILE A 78 13.80 10.96 -6.15
N THR A 79 14.12 10.67 -7.42
CA THR A 79 14.44 11.72 -8.40
C THR A 79 13.19 12.45 -8.85
N GLU A 80 13.35 13.66 -9.39
CA GLU A 80 12.24 14.42 -10.00
C GLU A 80 11.54 13.63 -11.11
N GLU A 81 12.30 12.91 -11.94
CA GLU A 81 11.76 12.05 -13.00
C GLU A 81 10.83 10.98 -12.42
N LYS A 82 11.27 10.28 -11.36
CA LYS A 82 10.48 9.25 -10.69
C LYS A 82 9.27 9.83 -9.97
N TYR A 83 9.43 10.99 -9.35
CA TYR A 83 8.32 11.73 -8.76
C TYR A 83 7.24 12.03 -9.80
N ASN A 84 7.62 12.65 -10.93
CA ASN A 84 6.68 13.00 -11.99
C ASN A 84 6.02 11.76 -12.61
N GLN A 85 6.76 10.66 -12.77
CA GLN A 85 6.21 9.38 -13.23
C GLN A 85 5.11 8.87 -12.28
N ILE A 86 5.38 8.80 -10.98
CA ILE A 86 4.44 8.32 -9.97
C ILE A 86 3.25 9.27 -9.82
N LYS A 87 3.51 10.58 -9.75
CA LYS A 87 2.49 11.63 -9.67
C LYS A 87 1.51 11.54 -10.85
N THR A 88 2.01 11.36 -12.06
CA THR A 88 1.17 11.16 -13.26
C THR A 88 0.30 9.91 -13.16
N LEU A 89 0.80 8.81 -12.59
CA LEU A 89 0.01 7.59 -12.37
C LEU A 89 -1.05 7.82 -11.30
N VAL A 90 -0.69 8.47 -10.19
CA VAL A 90 -1.60 8.85 -9.11
C VAL A 90 -2.73 9.71 -9.64
N ASP A 91 -2.43 10.78 -10.36
CA ASP A 91 -3.43 11.68 -10.92
C ASP A 91 -4.36 10.90 -11.86
N LYS A 92 -3.83 10.09 -12.78
CA LYS A 92 -4.68 9.29 -13.70
C LYS A 92 -5.60 8.29 -13.00
N LEU A 93 -5.17 7.71 -11.87
CA LEU A 93 -5.93 6.68 -11.16
C LEU A 93 -6.95 7.27 -10.17
N PHE A 94 -6.65 8.43 -9.60
CA PHE A 94 -7.38 8.98 -8.46
C PHE A 94 -8.04 10.35 -8.73
N GLU A 95 -7.74 11.02 -9.85
CA GLU A 95 -8.42 12.25 -10.25
C GLU A 95 -9.92 11.99 -10.49
N GLY A 96 -10.77 12.72 -9.75
CA GLY A 96 -12.23 12.59 -9.81
C GLY A 96 -12.82 11.38 -9.06
N ASN A 97 -12.00 10.58 -8.37
CA ASN A 97 -12.40 9.31 -7.80
C ASN A 97 -12.81 9.45 -6.31
N ASN A 98 -14.05 9.91 -6.05
CA ASN A 98 -14.65 9.97 -4.70
C ASN A 98 -15.14 8.60 -4.19
N ASN A 99 -14.36 7.53 -4.39
CA ASN A 99 -14.73 6.21 -3.91
C ASN A 99 -14.60 6.15 -2.38
N LEU A 100 -15.67 5.74 -1.67
CA LEU A 100 -15.69 5.56 -0.20
C LEU A 100 -14.58 4.65 0.35
N ARG A 101 -13.90 3.88 -0.51
CA ARG A 101 -12.82 2.93 -0.17
C ARG A 101 -11.42 3.53 -0.27
N THR A 102 -11.31 4.70 -0.87
CA THR A 102 -10.06 5.43 -1.04
C THR A 102 -10.24 6.81 -0.44
N LYS A 103 -9.44 7.13 0.58
CA LYS A 103 -9.36 8.51 1.06
C LYS A 103 -8.17 9.15 0.37
N THR A 104 -8.42 10.25 -0.32
CA THR A 104 -7.39 10.99 -1.05
C THR A 104 -7.35 12.42 -0.55
N GLU A 105 -6.18 12.88 -0.12
CA GLU A 105 -5.88 14.29 0.06
C GLU A 105 -4.89 14.68 -1.02
N ILE A 106 -5.33 15.44 -2.01
CA ILE A 106 -4.53 15.87 -3.15
C ILE A 106 -4.37 17.39 -3.05
N THR A 107 -3.12 17.81 -2.93
CA THR A 107 -2.72 19.23 -2.93
C THR A 107 -1.62 19.41 -3.97
N PRO A 108 -1.29 20.64 -4.40
CA PRO A 108 -0.26 20.86 -5.42
C PRO A 108 1.12 20.26 -5.08
N GLN A 109 1.43 20.07 -3.80
CA GLN A 109 2.75 19.66 -3.32
C GLN A 109 2.75 18.31 -2.61
N LYS A 110 1.57 17.73 -2.35
CA LYS A 110 1.39 16.53 -1.53
C LYS A 110 0.14 15.79 -1.98
N ASP A 111 0.30 14.52 -2.31
CA ASP A 111 -0.82 13.59 -2.40
C ASP A 111 -0.69 12.50 -1.35
N GLU A 112 -1.78 12.26 -0.65
CA GLU A 112 -1.92 11.15 0.29
C GLU A 112 -3.10 10.29 -0.14
N ILE A 113 -2.82 9.02 -0.43
CA ILE A 113 -3.80 8.02 -0.85
C ILE A 113 -3.84 6.93 0.21
N GLN A 114 -5.02 6.70 0.76
CA GLN A 114 -5.30 5.60 1.66
C GLN A 114 -6.34 4.67 1.05
N ILE A 115 -5.95 3.44 0.75
CA ILE A 115 -6.82 2.38 0.23
C ILE A 115 -7.14 1.42 1.36
N ILE A 116 -8.42 1.16 1.61
CA ILE A 116 -8.88 0.24 2.65
C ILE A 116 -9.72 -0.87 2.03
N THR A 117 -9.32 -2.11 2.27
CA THR A 117 -10.04 -3.31 1.83
C THR A 117 -10.30 -4.23 3.02
N MET A 118 -11.46 -4.90 3.03
CA MET A 118 -11.93 -5.74 4.15
C MET A 118 -12.25 -7.19 3.73
N ASN A 119 -11.85 -7.59 2.52
CA ASN A 119 -11.90 -8.99 2.11
C ASN A 119 -10.85 -9.29 1.04
N LYS A 120 -10.52 -10.57 0.91
CA LYS A 120 -9.50 -11.06 -0.02
C LYS A 120 -9.78 -10.66 -1.47
N LYS A 121 -11.01 -10.89 -1.94
CA LYS A 121 -11.39 -10.64 -3.34
C LYS A 121 -11.28 -9.16 -3.74
N LYS A 122 -11.67 -8.24 -2.85
CA LYS A 122 -11.53 -6.80 -3.11
C LYS A 122 -10.07 -6.39 -3.12
N LEU A 123 -9.26 -6.92 -2.20
CA LEU A 123 -7.83 -6.64 -2.19
C LEU A 123 -7.17 -7.14 -3.48
N GLN A 124 -7.45 -8.36 -3.94
CA GLN A 124 -6.94 -8.85 -5.23
C GLN A 124 -7.37 -7.95 -6.39
N LYS A 125 -8.63 -7.50 -6.42
CA LYS A 125 -9.08 -6.53 -7.43
C LYS A 125 -8.30 -5.23 -7.35
N THR A 126 -8.06 -4.70 -6.15
CA THR A 126 -7.28 -3.46 -5.92
C THR A 126 -5.82 -3.63 -6.38
N LEU A 127 -5.19 -4.77 -6.08
CA LEU A 127 -3.82 -5.07 -6.52
C LEU A 127 -3.72 -5.11 -8.04
N ASN A 128 -4.71 -5.69 -8.71
CA ASN A 128 -4.77 -5.70 -10.18
C ASN A 128 -5.10 -4.32 -10.78
N GLU A 129 -6.01 -3.56 -10.15
CA GLU A 129 -6.44 -2.24 -10.64
C GLU A 129 -5.28 -1.22 -10.61
N TYR A 130 -4.42 -1.31 -9.59
CA TYR A 130 -3.30 -0.39 -9.39
C TYR A 130 -1.93 -1.05 -9.64
N GLU A 131 -1.89 -2.17 -10.35
CA GLU A 131 -0.68 -2.99 -10.61
C GLU A 131 0.50 -2.14 -11.10
N ASN A 132 0.26 -1.28 -12.11
CA ASN A 132 1.30 -0.43 -12.68
C ASN A 132 1.91 0.55 -11.65
N LEU A 133 1.09 1.13 -10.78
CA LEU A 133 1.57 2.03 -9.72
C LEU A 133 2.42 1.24 -8.71
N PHE A 134 1.91 0.10 -8.27
CA PHE A 134 2.59 -0.76 -7.30
C PHE A 134 3.91 -1.32 -7.83
N GLN A 135 3.96 -1.71 -9.11
CA GLN A 135 5.18 -2.19 -9.74
C GLN A 135 6.25 -1.09 -9.82
N VAL A 136 5.87 0.14 -10.19
CA VAL A 136 6.81 1.28 -10.23
C VAL A 136 7.39 1.57 -8.84
N ILE A 137 6.59 1.43 -7.78
CA ILE A 137 7.07 1.63 -6.40
C ILE A 137 7.97 0.47 -5.96
N ASP A 138 7.60 -0.78 -6.26
CA ASP A 138 8.43 -1.95 -5.95
C ASP A 138 9.79 -1.90 -6.65
N ASP A 139 9.89 -1.27 -7.83
CA ASP A 139 11.14 -1.06 -8.55
C ASP A 139 11.98 0.12 -8.04
N LEU A 140 11.51 0.88 -7.04
CA LEU A 140 12.34 1.84 -6.28
C LEU A 140 13.21 1.17 -5.22
N SER A 141 12.90 -0.09 -4.90
CA SER A 141 13.63 -0.91 -3.94
C SER A 141 14.86 -1.50 -4.61
#